data_AF-A0A6L4Z2D6-F1
#
_entry.id   AF-A0A6L4Z2D6-F1
#
_cell.length_a   1.000
_cell.length_b   1.000
_cell.length_c   1.000
_cell.angle_alpha   90.00
_cell.angle_beta   90.00
_cell.angle_gamma   90.00
#
_symmetry.space_group_name_H-M   'P 1'
#
loop_
_entity.id
_entity.type
_entity.pdbx_description
1 polymer ?
#
loop_
_entity_poly.entity_id
_entity_poly.type
_entity_poly.pdbx_seq_one_letter_code
_entity_poly.pdbx_strand_id
1 'polypeptide(L)'
;MLVFNPQLVVVDTMTLRMDGYEFIRSLRQGAAASFLPIIILSTKDSIEDKILGFTLGIDDYLDKPFSSEELTSRIRTVLRRVYG
;
A
#
# COMPACT_ATOMS: atom_id res chain seq x y z
N MET A 1 -7.66 18.55 19.32
CA MET A 1 -6.61 18.04 18.42
C MET A 1 -7.15 16.76 17.79
N LEU A 2 -7.37 16.73 16.48
CA LEU A 2 -7.82 15.50 15.81
C LEU A 2 -6.64 14.51 15.80
N VAL A 3 -6.82 13.33 16.38
CA VAL A 3 -5.84 12.24 16.29
C VAL A 3 -6.08 11.54 14.96
N PHE A 4 -5.11 11.62 14.05
CA PHE A 4 -5.17 10.92 12.78
C PHE A 4 -4.70 9.48 12.99
N ASN A 5 -5.62 8.52 12.90
CA ASN A 5 -5.35 7.09 13.12
C ASN A 5 -5.81 6.28 11.90
N PRO A 6 -5.02 6.24 10.82
CA PRO A 6 -5.37 5.49 9.62
C PRO A 6 -5.40 3.97 9.92
N GLN A 7 -6.23 3.24 9.19
CA GLN A 7 -6.33 1.77 9.28
C GLN A 7 -5.67 1.04 8.12
N LEU A 8 -5.31 1.78 7.06
CA LEU A 8 -4.68 1.28 5.84
C LEU A 8 -4.05 2.44 5.09
N VAL A 9 -3.00 2.16 4.32
CA VAL A 9 -2.35 3.12 3.43
C VAL A 9 -2.45 2.62 1.99
N VAL A 10 -2.85 3.52 1.08
CA VAL A 10 -2.78 3.28 -0.36
C VAL A 10 -1.63 4.13 -0.90
N VAL A 11 -0.66 3.51 -1.56
CA VAL A 11 0.56 4.16 -2.05
C VAL A 11 0.60 4.09 -3.57
N ASP A 12 0.74 5.22 -4.23
CA ASP A 12 1.06 5.28 -5.65
C ASP A 12 2.58 5.20 -5.82
N THR A 13 3.08 4.29 -6.65
CA THR A 13 4.53 4.12 -6.88
C THR A 13 5.11 5.13 -7.86
N MET A 14 4.27 5.75 -8.70
CA MET A 14 4.68 6.69 -9.75
C MET A 14 4.42 8.14 -9.34
N THR A 15 4.86 8.56 -8.14
CA THR A 15 4.68 9.96 -7.70
C THR A 15 5.87 10.84 -8.11
N LEU A 16 5.59 12.11 -8.41
CA LEU A 16 6.59 13.12 -8.82
C LEU A 16 7.58 13.52 -7.70
N ARG A 17 7.35 13.11 -6.45
CA ARG A 17 8.06 13.63 -5.27
C ARG A 17 8.81 12.58 -4.45
N MET A 18 8.39 11.32 -4.50
CA MET A 18 8.96 10.26 -3.69
C MET A 18 8.72 8.91 -4.36
N ASP A 19 9.72 8.03 -4.33
CA ASP A 19 9.52 6.65 -4.74
C ASP A 19 8.61 5.95 -3.71
N GLY A 20 7.49 5.38 -4.16
CA GLY A 20 6.55 4.67 -3.28
C GLY A 20 7.22 3.54 -2.49
N TYR A 21 8.27 2.91 -3.03
CA TYR A 21 9.02 1.87 -2.32
C TYR A 21 9.90 2.44 -1.21
N GLU A 22 10.49 3.62 -1.41
CA GLU A 22 11.23 4.33 -0.34
C GLU A 22 10.29 4.79 0.78
N PHE A 23 9.11 5.29 0.41
CA PHE A 23 8.06 5.61 1.38
C PHE A 23 7.70 4.39 2.23
N ILE A 24 7.48 3.23 1.60
CA ILE A 24 7.16 1.98 2.32
C ILE A 24 8.29 1.58 3.26
N ARG A 25 9.55 1.65 2.80
CA ARG A 25 10.72 1.38 3.65
C ARG A 25 10.74 2.29 4.89
N SER A 26 10.52 3.59 4.70
CA SER A 26 10.48 4.55 5.80
C SER A 26 9.31 4.28 6.76
N LEU A 27 8.12 3.98 6.21
CA LEU A 27 6.93 3.65 7.00
C LEU A 27 7.17 2.41 7.88
N ARG A 28 7.80 1.37 7.33
CA ARG A 28 8.11 0.12 8.05
C ARG A 28 9.19 0.31 9.13
N GLN A 29 10.07 1.29 8.98
CA GLN A 29 11.04 1.66 10.03
C GLN A 29 10.40 2.47 11.17
N GLY A 30 9.26 3.13 10.93
CA GLY A 30 8.56 3.93 11.95
C GLY A 30 7.70 3.08 12.89
N ALA A 31 7.99 3.12 14.20
CA ALA A 31 7.30 2.29 15.21
C ALA A 31 5.77 2.47 15.27
N ALA A 32 5.26 3.68 15.01
CA ALA A 32 3.84 4.00 15.15
C ALA A 32 2.97 3.61 13.94
N ALA A 33 3.57 3.35 12.78
CA ALA A 33 2.84 3.09 11.53
C ALA A 33 3.31 1.81 10.81
N SER A 34 4.31 1.11 11.35
CA SER A 34 4.89 -0.09 10.74
C SER A 34 3.88 -1.22 10.57
N PHE A 35 2.85 -1.28 11.42
CA PHE A 35 1.78 -2.29 11.39
C PHE A 35 0.66 -1.98 10.38
N LEU A 36 0.64 -0.79 9.77
CA LEU A 36 -0.45 -0.42 8.87
C LEU A 36 -0.41 -1.30 7.61
N PRO A 37 -1.54 -1.86 7.19
CA PRO A 37 -1.61 -2.56 5.93
C PRO A 37 -1.41 -1.59 4.76
N ILE A 38 -0.73 -2.03 3.71
CA ILE A 38 -0.37 -1.23 2.53
C ILE A 38 -0.89 -1.88 1.25
N ILE A 39 -1.54 -1.07 0.42
CA ILE A 39 -1.88 -1.42 -0.96
C ILE A 39 -1.07 -0.53 -1.90
N ILE A 40 -0.33 -1.13 -2.84
CA ILE A 40 0.33 -0.39 -3.91
C ILE A 40 -0.62 -0.19 -5.09
N LEU A 41 -0.56 1.00 -5.69
CA LEU A 41 -1.09 1.31 -7.02
C LEU A 41 0.08 1.58 -7.97
N SER A 42 0.13 0.92 -9.12
CA SER A 42 1.28 1.05 -10.01
C SER A 42 0.90 0.91 -11.48
N THR A 43 1.58 1.64 -12.37
CA THR A 43 1.58 1.33 -13.82
C THR A 43 2.73 0.40 -14.20
N LYS A 44 3.65 0.09 -13.27
CA LYS A 44 4.70 -0.90 -13.49
C LYS A 44 4.08 -2.29 -13.38
N ASP A 45 4.26 -3.10 -14.40
CA ASP A 45 3.71 -4.45 -14.51
C ASP A 45 4.78 -5.55 -14.38
N SER A 46 6.03 -5.18 -14.11
CA SER A 46 7.11 -6.15 -13.95
C SER A 46 6.90 -7.03 -12.72
N ILE A 47 7.26 -8.30 -12.86
CA ILE A 47 7.19 -9.27 -11.76
C ILE A 47 8.14 -8.85 -10.65
N GLU A 48 9.30 -8.27 -11.00
CA GLU A 48 10.32 -7.79 -10.09
C GLU A 48 9.79 -6.68 -9.18
N ASP A 49 9.02 -5.72 -9.72
CA ASP A 49 8.41 -4.64 -8.95
C ASP A 49 7.36 -5.16 -7.95
N LYS A 50 6.61 -6.20 -8.34
CA LYS A 50 5.63 -6.86 -7.46
C LYS A 50 6.35 -7.63 -6.35
N ILE A 51 7.37 -8.42 -6.68
CA ILE A 51 8.20 -9.16 -5.72
C ILE A 51 8.84 -8.20 -4.72
N LEU A 52 9.39 -7.08 -5.21
CA LEU A 52 9.98 -6.05 -4.35
C LEU A 52 8.96 -5.51 -3.37
N GLY A 53 7.76 -5.14 -3.83
CA GLY A 53 6.68 -4.66 -2.99
C GLY A 53 6.32 -5.63 -1.87
N PHE A 54 6.07 -6.89 -2.20
CA PHE A 54 5.75 -7.92 -1.21
C PHE A 54 6.91 -8.21 -0.24
N THR A 55 8.16 -8.15 -0.71
CA THR A 55 9.35 -8.29 0.16
C THR A 55 9.46 -7.15 1.18
N LEU A 56 8.97 -5.95 0.85
CA LEU A 56 8.87 -4.83 1.77
C LEU A 56 7.65 -4.90 2.71
N GLY A 57 6.84 -5.96 2.60
CA GLY A 57 5.71 -6.23 3.48
C GLY A 57 4.45 -5.45 3.13
N ILE A 58 4.14 -5.23 1.86
CA ILE A 58 2.80 -4.78 1.44
C ILE A 58 1.80 -5.94 1.49
N ASP A 59 0.51 -5.61 1.55
CA ASP A 59 -0.59 -6.57 1.68
C ASP A 59 -1.29 -6.85 0.35
N ASP A 60 -1.27 -5.88 -0.56
CA ASP A 60 -1.85 -6.03 -1.89
C ASP A 60 -1.18 -5.10 -2.91
N TYR A 61 -1.36 -5.43 -4.19
CA TYR A 61 -0.83 -4.69 -5.32
C TYR A 61 -1.90 -4.60 -6.40
N LEU A 62 -2.18 -3.39 -6.87
CA LEU A 62 -3.19 -3.12 -7.89
C LEU A 62 -2.56 -2.39 -9.09
N ASP A 63 -2.63 -3.06 -10.24
CA ASP A 63 -2.17 -2.50 -11.51
C ASP A 63 -3.14 -1.40 -11.99
N LYS A 64 -2.60 -0.33 -12.58
CA LYS A 64 -3.36 0.72 -13.27
C LYS A 64 -3.50 0.37 -14.77
N PRO A 65 -4.65 0.67 -15.40
CA PRO A 65 -5.84 1.31 -14.83
C PRO A 65 -6.71 0.33 -14.01
N PHE A 66 -7.38 0.85 -12.99
CA PHE A 66 -8.32 0.10 -12.14
C PHE A 66 -9.62 0.89 -11.96
N SER A 67 -10.70 0.19 -11.57
CA SER A 67 -11.96 0.84 -11.20
C SER A 67 -12.01 1.19 -9.71
N SER A 68 -12.89 2.14 -9.35
CA SER A 68 -13.10 2.50 -7.94
C SER A 68 -13.63 1.34 -7.11
N GLU A 69 -14.43 0.48 -7.74
CA GLU A 69 -15.03 -0.72 -7.17
C GLU A 69 -13.96 -1.78 -6.89
N GLU A 70 -13.00 -1.93 -7.80
CA GLU A 70 -11.87 -2.84 -7.61
C GLU A 70 -11.02 -2.42 -6.41
N LEU A 71 -10.60 -1.15 -6.37
CA LEU A 71 -9.83 -0.62 -5.23
C LEU A 71 -10.61 -0.77 -3.91
N THR A 72 -11.90 -0.45 -3.91
CA THR A 72 -12.75 -0.59 -2.72
C THR A 72 -12.87 -2.05 -2.26
N SER A 73 -12.97 -2.99 -3.20
CA SER A 73 -13.02 -4.43 -2.90
C SER A 73 -11.71 -4.92 -2.28
N ARG A 74 -10.56 -4.47 -2.82
CA ARG A 74 -9.22 -4.78 -2.31
C ARG A 74 -9.03 -4.26 -0.90
N ILE A 75 -9.37 -2.98 -0.65
CA ILE A 75 -9.33 -2.35 0.67
C ILE A 75 -10.16 -3.16 1.68
N ARG A 76 -11.41 -3.50 1.34
CA ARG A 76 -12.27 -4.30 2.23
C ARG A 76 -11.69 -5.69 2.52
N THR A 77 -11.06 -6.30 1.53
CA THR A 77 -10.43 -7.63 1.68
C THR A 77 -9.23 -7.57 2.62
N VAL A 78 -8.34 -6.59 2.44
CA VAL A 78 -7.18 -6.39 3.31
C VAL A 78 -7.61 -6.07 4.73
N LEU A 79 -8.51 -5.11 4.92
CA LEU A 79 -9.01 -4.75 6.25
C LEU A 79 -9.67 -5.93 6.98
N ARG A 80 -10.42 -6.77 6.25
CA ARG A 80 -11.03 -7.97 6.83
C ARG A 80 -10.00 -9.00 7.28
N ARG A 81 -8.87 -9.14 6.58
CA ARG A 81 -7.79 -10.06 6.98
C ARG A 81 -7.04 -9.57 8.22
N VAL A 82 -6.96 -8.26 8.41
CA VAL A 82 -6.21 -7.64 9.52
C VAL A 82 -7.07 -7.51 10.78
N TYR A 83 -8.36 -7.18 10.63
CA TYR A 83 -9.24 -6.82 11.74
C TYR A 83 -10.45 -7.73 11.92
N GLY A 84 -10.69 -8.67 11.00
CA GLY A 84 -11.69 -9.72 11.15
C GLY A 84 -11.12 -10.94 11.85
#